data_AF-A0AA88SZ23-F1
#
_entry.id   AF-A0AA88SZ23-F1
#
_cell.length_a   1.000
_cell.length_b   1.000
_cell.length_c   1.000
_cell.angle_alpha   90.00
_cell.angle_beta   90.00
_cell.angle_gamma   90.00
#
_symmetry.space_group_name_H-M   'P 1'
#
loop_
_entity.id
_entity.type
_entity.pdbx_description
1 polymer ?
#
loop_
_entity_poly.entity_id
_entity_poly.type
_entity_poly.pdbx_seq_one_letter_code
_entity_poly.pdbx_strand_id
1 'polypeptide(L)'
;MSLCGFFFASLLIFPAQFLQTCAGGDLVHEAPPAPELVQVSSGVSSVVVLRCRAPPGHRGRVFQLYRVRTLTHSLQSETQRSYVDFQVSTNATDTQEIYCCRYDHSVYSPYTRLLLPTRTNTPPIPPHLSVMPPDGHVRPGQVVEFHCQALPTVTPVAFVLQKQQREEEDIQIVSHSTYPHFRVGPVGVADRGIYTCFYQLTKPEGVQNSAPSSPVSVNIRVVLPAPHLSQGAEGTLVCTGSPSYPGAHFSLFQQGSSSPLATKTAHMIQHSMRFAASGQLEDGGRYQCQYSVLLGNNWEHSDLSSPIQLPCVTGSLSCSTISADNHPPHTGLMDLPLVFGSIATVLLFLMVFIFLWVGIRKYAKSAAEKRRQREQDQFWKQVHSRDHIIDLTLQRVSTGSKEDEAAAESEPIYDCPLSTFTHPPAY
;
A
#
# COMPACT_ATOMS: atom_id res chain seq x y z
N MET A 1 54.50 -66.26 67.05
CA MET A 1 53.91 -67.60 66.84
C MET A 1 52.60 -67.35 66.09
N SER A 2 52.40 -67.75 64.83
CA SER A 2 52.58 -69.07 64.16
C SER A 2 51.39 -70.01 64.38
N LEU A 3 50.98 -70.70 63.30
CA LEU A 3 49.81 -71.60 63.14
C LEU A 3 48.44 -70.86 63.14
N CYS A 4 47.56 -70.84 62.13
CA CYS A 4 47.34 -71.53 60.82
C CYS A 4 46.24 -72.63 60.81
N GLY A 5 45.25 -72.45 59.92
CA GLY A 5 44.25 -73.44 59.49
C GLY A 5 42.80 -73.24 59.98
N PHE A 6 41.75 -73.66 59.26
CA PHE A 6 41.64 -74.10 57.84
C PHE A 6 40.16 -74.28 57.42
N PHE A 7 39.85 -74.12 56.11
CA PHE A 7 38.64 -74.58 55.38
C PHE A 7 37.25 -73.93 55.68
N PHE A 8 36.23 -73.92 54.78
CA PHE A 8 36.07 -74.49 53.42
C PHE A 8 35.09 -73.67 52.52
N ALA A 9 35.31 -73.66 51.18
CA ALA A 9 34.38 -73.49 50.03
C ALA A 9 33.32 -72.34 50.02
N SER A 10 33.15 -71.57 48.93
CA SER A 10 32.83 -72.02 47.56
C SER A 10 33.18 -70.92 46.51
N LEU A 11 33.91 -71.25 45.43
CA LEU A 11 33.43 -71.42 44.03
C LEU A 11 32.73 -70.17 43.42
N LEU A 12 33.13 -69.57 42.29
CA LEU A 12 34.14 -69.86 41.22
C LEU A 12 34.86 -68.51 40.82
N ILE A 13 35.64 -68.29 39.74
CA ILE A 13 35.83 -69.01 38.46
C ILE A 13 37.26 -68.83 37.85
N PHE A 14 37.36 -68.90 36.52
CA PHE A 14 38.54 -69.11 35.66
C PHE A 14 39.30 -67.82 35.19
N PRO A 15 40.49 -67.93 34.54
CA PRO A 15 41.62 -67.05 34.87
C PRO A 15 42.29 -66.38 33.65
N ALA A 16 43.52 -65.90 33.85
CA ALA A 16 44.31 -65.14 32.88
C ALA A 16 44.71 -65.90 31.61
N GLN A 17 44.80 -65.15 30.51
CA GLN A 17 45.79 -65.39 29.44
C GLN A 17 46.69 -64.17 29.30
N PHE A 18 47.74 -64.13 30.13
CA PHE A 18 48.91 -63.29 29.87
C PHE A 18 49.68 -63.94 28.70
N LEU A 19 49.55 -63.40 27.49
CA LEU A 19 50.46 -63.68 26.39
C LEU A 19 51.09 -62.38 25.92
N GLN A 20 52.25 -62.08 26.49
CA GLN A 20 53.00 -60.87 26.23
C GLN A 20 53.90 -61.04 25.00
N THR A 21 53.44 -60.58 23.84
CA THR A 21 54.29 -60.35 22.68
C THR A 21 54.78 -58.91 22.68
N CYS A 22 56.03 -58.71 23.09
CA CYS A 22 56.73 -57.44 22.94
C CYS A 22 57.11 -57.17 21.47
N ALA A 23 56.10 -56.95 20.63
CA ALA A 23 56.29 -56.28 19.35
C ALA A 23 56.53 -54.79 19.62
N GLY A 24 57.53 -54.20 18.96
CA GLY A 24 57.75 -52.76 19.01
C GLY A 24 56.63 -52.03 18.27
N GLY A 25 55.60 -51.63 19.00
CA GLY A 25 54.63 -50.68 18.48
C GLY A 25 55.29 -49.31 18.38
N ASP A 26 55.50 -48.82 17.16
CA ASP A 26 55.72 -47.39 16.94
C ASP A 26 54.63 -46.62 17.67
N LEU A 27 54.99 -45.57 18.39
CA LEU A 27 54.04 -44.58 18.88
C LEU A 27 53.60 -43.72 17.68
N VAL A 28 52.84 -44.34 16.77
CA VAL A 28 52.03 -43.67 15.77
C VAL A 28 51.11 -42.73 16.54
N HIS A 29 51.49 -41.45 16.57
CA HIS A 29 50.77 -40.43 17.31
C HIS A 29 49.53 -40.05 16.52
N GLU A 30 48.53 -40.94 16.56
CA GLU A 30 47.32 -40.87 15.73
C GLU A 30 46.60 -39.56 16.00
N ALA A 31 46.53 -38.71 14.96
CA ALA A 31 46.09 -37.33 15.11
C ALA A 31 44.62 -37.29 15.54
N PRO A 32 44.24 -36.47 16.54
CA PRO A 32 42.89 -36.52 17.10
C PRO A 32 41.82 -36.21 16.03
N PRO A 33 40.62 -36.82 16.16
CA PRO A 33 39.59 -36.82 15.11
C PRO A 33 39.10 -35.41 14.78
N ALA A 34 38.77 -35.18 13.51
CA ALA A 34 38.40 -33.85 12.99
C ALA A 34 37.20 -33.23 13.73
N PRO A 35 37.21 -31.91 13.98
CA PRO A 35 36.06 -31.19 14.52
C PRO A 35 34.99 -30.90 13.46
N GLU A 36 33.78 -30.65 13.95
CA GLU A 36 32.62 -30.17 13.20
C GLU A 36 32.60 -28.63 13.21
N LEU A 37 32.40 -27.97 12.05
CA LEU A 37 32.32 -26.51 11.93
C LEU A 37 30.97 -26.08 11.35
N VAL A 38 30.14 -25.42 12.17
CA VAL A 38 28.77 -25.02 11.80
C VAL A 38 28.54 -23.52 12.02
N GLN A 39 27.75 -22.90 11.13
CA GLN A 39 27.28 -21.53 11.28
C GLN A 39 26.06 -21.51 12.22
N VAL A 40 26.15 -20.80 13.34
CA VAL A 40 25.12 -20.83 14.41
C VAL A 40 24.22 -19.60 14.38
N SER A 41 24.71 -18.46 13.90
CA SER A 41 23.89 -17.28 13.65
C SER A 41 24.47 -16.40 12.55
N SER A 42 23.63 -15.99 11.61
CA SER A 42 23.85 -14.76 10.84
C SER A 42 23.36 -13.59 11.70
N GLY A 43 24.29 -12.76 12.18
CA GLY A 43 23.94 -11.51 12.85
C GLY A 43 23.36 -10.49 11.87
N VAL A 44 22.77 -9.43 12.42
CA VAL A 44 22.21 -8.29 11.64
C VAL A 44 23.32 -7.30 11.25
N SER A 45 24.41 -7.25 12.02
CA SER A 45 25.69 -6.69 11.61
C SER A 45 26.37 -7.57 10.55
N SER A 46 27.44 -7.05 9.94
CA SER A 46 28.35 -7.80 9.05
C SER A 46 29.18 -8.87 9.78
N VAL A 47 28.60 -9.60 10.74
CA VAL A 47 29.30 -10.56 11.61
C VAL A 47 28.53 -11.88 11.68
N VAL A 48 29.20 -12.96 11.29
CA VAL A 48 28.69 -14.34 11.32
C VAL A 48 29.37 -15.10 12.46
N VAL A 49 28.62 -15.96 13.15
CA VAL A 49 29.16 -16.80 14.24
C VAL A 49 29.35 -18.24 13.76
N LEU A 50 30.60 -18.69 13.78
CA LEU A 50 31.00 -20.06 13.47
C LEU A 50 31.36 -20.84 14.75
N ARG A 51 30.66 -21.94 15.02
CA ARG A 51 30.95 -22.86 16.12
C ARG A 51 31.81 -24.00 15.64
N CYS A 52 33.02 -24.10 16.19
CA CYS A 52 33.87 -25.28 16.02
C CYS A 52 33.64 -26.23 17.21
N ARG A 53 33.35 -27.50 16.96
CA ARG A 53 33.00 -28.51 17.98
C ARG A 53 33.93 -29.71 17.86
N ALA A 54 34.62 -30.04 18.95
CA ALA A 54 35.42 -31.26 19.05
C ALA A 54 34.52 -32.49 19.35
N PRO A 55 34.91 -33.70 18.90
CA PRO A 55 34.19 -34.94 19.20
C PRO A 55 34.08 -35.25 20.71
N PRO A 56 33.13 -36.13 21.11
CA PRO A 56 32.97 -36.54 22.51
C PRO A 56 34.28 -37.03 23.15
N GLY A 57 34.51 -36.66 24.41
CA GLY A 57 35.76 -36.92 25.13
C GLY A 57 36.80 -35.80 25.02
N HIS A 58 36.86 -35.08 23.90
CA HIS A 58 37.84 -34.02 23.67
C HIS A 58 37.34 -32.68 24.26
N ARG A 59 37.87 -32.30 25.44
CA ARG A 59 37.50 -31.08 26.20
C ARG A 59 38.74 -30.28 26.61
N GLY A 60 38.55 -28.99 26.88
CA GLY A 60 39.60 -28.11 27.43
C GLY A 60 40.78 -27.91 26.47
N ARG A 61 40.49 -27.71 25.18
CA ARG A 61 41.48 -27.57 24.12
C ARG A 61 41.55 -26.17 23.54
N VAL A 62 42.67 -25.87 22.88
CA VAL A 62 42.80 -24.66 22.04
C VAL A 62 42.18 -24.96 20.68
N PHE A 63 41.23 -24.13 20.28
CA PHE A 63 40.56 -24.16 18.98
C PHE A 63 41.15 -23.08 18.07
N GLN A 64 41.28 -23.41 16.78
CA GLN A 64 41.89 -22.57 15.75
C GLN A 64 40.93 -22.50 14.55
N LEU A 65 40.61 -21.30 14.08
CA LEU A 65 39.81 -21.06 12.88
C LEU A 65 40.72 -20.52 11.76
N TYR A 66 40.61 -21.15 10.60
CA TYR A 66 41.39 -20.82 9.41
C TYR A 66 40.50 -20.30 8.27
N ARG A 67 40.97 -19.26 7.59
CA ARG A 67 40.40 -18.67 6.36
C ARG A 67 41.36 -18.97 5.21
N VAL A 68 40.96 -19.81 4.26
CA VAL A 68 41.78 -20.18 3.08
C VAL A 68 43.24 -20.53 3.48
N ARG A 69 43.40 -21.42 4.47
CA ARG A 69 44.68 -21.86 5.09
C ARG A 69 45.44 -20.83 5.93
N THR A 70 45.07 -19.54 5.94
CA THR A 70 45.60 -18.56 6.91
C THR A 70 44.92 -18.76 8.28
N LEU A 71 45.64 -18.62 9.39
CA LEU A 71 45.05 -18.67 10.72
C LEU A 71 44.40 -17.31 11.04
N THR A 72 43.08 -17.28 11.20
CA THR A 72 42.33 -16.04 11.44
C THR A 72 42.18 -15.74 12.93
N HIS A 73 41.85 -16.78 13.71
CA HIS A 73 41.57 -16.68 15.14
C HIS A 73 42.00 -17.95 15.87
N SER A 74 42.51 -17.80 17.08
CA SER A 74 42.74 -18.90 18.02
C SER A 74 42.13 -18.55 19.37
N LEU A 75 41.31 -19.44 19.93
CA LEU A 75 40.68 -19.26 21.23
C LEU A 75 40.85 -20.53 22.08
N GLN A 76 41.21 -20.36 23.34
CA GLN A 76 41.26 -21.45 24.30
C GLN A 76 39.87 -21.68 24.91
N SER A 77 39.43 -22.94 24.98
CA SER A 77 38.14 -23.29 25.57
C SER A 77 38.22 -23.24 27.10
N GLU A 78 37.71 -22.17 27.71
CA GLU A 78 37.68 -22.00 29.16
C GLU A 78 36.76 -23.04 29.83
N THR A 79 37.40 -24.05 30.43
CA THR A 79 36.81 -25.12 31.25
C THR A 79 35.71 -25.98 30.59
N GLN A 80 36.03 -27.25 30.36
CA GLN A 80 35.12 -28.36 30.01
C GLN A 80 34.23 -28.25 28.75
N ARG A 81 34.09 -27.09 28.09
CA ARG A 81 33.33 -27.00 26.82
C ARG A 81 34.05 -27.79 25.71
N SER A 82 33.28 -28.53 24.93
CA SER A 82 33.75 -29.26 23.73
C SER A 82 33.55 -28.47 22.43
N TYR A 83 33.32 -27.16 22.53
CA TYR A 83 33.16 -26.27 21.39
C TYR A 83 33.58 -24.84 21.74
N VAL A 84 33.88 -24.04 20.72
CA VAL A 84 34.16 -22.60 20.80
C VAL A 84 33.45 -21.90 19.63
N ASP A 85 32.93 -20.71 19.91
CA ASP A 85 32.24 -19.85 18.95
C ASP A 85 33.17 -18.71 18.51
N PHE A 86 33.41 -18.61 17.21
CA PHE A 86 34.23 -17.57 16.58
C PHE A 86 33.33 -16.55 15.89
N GLN A 87 33.62 -15.26 16.09
CA GLN A 87 32.99 -14.17 15.34
C GLN A 87 33.83 -13.85 14.10
N VAL A 88 33.20 -13.78 12.93
CA VAL A 88 33.85 -13.51 11.63
C VAL A 88 33.15 -12.32 10.98
N SER A 89 33.89 -11.25 10.71
CA SER A 89 33.34 -10.09 10.01
C SER A 89 33.37 -10.31 8.49
N THR A 90 32.20 -10.28 7.86
CA THR A 90 31.99 -10.62 6.44
C THR A 90 31.72 -9.39 5.59
N ASN A 91 32.50 -9.20 4.52
CA ASN A 91 32.26 -8.14 3.53
C ASN A 91 31.47 -8.66 2.31
N ALA A 92 30.98 -7.77 1.45
CA ALA A 92 30.23 -8.15 0.24
C ALA A 92 31.05 -9.00 -0.77
N THR A 93 32.37 -9.08 -0.60
CA THR A 93 33.31 -9.89 -1.38
C THR A 93 33.60 -11.28 -0.78
N ASP A 94 33.20 -11.56 0.47
CA ASP A 94 33.51 -12.81 1.22
C ASP A 94 32.77 -14.06 0.68
N THR A 95 31.92 -13.90 -0.33
CA THR A 95 30.92 -14.90 -0.76
C THR A 95 31.51 -16.19 -1.35
N GLN A 96 32.80 -16.19 -1.69
CA GLN A 96 33.54 -17.33 -2.23
C GLN A 96 34.44 -18.00 -1.19
N GLU A 97 34.52 -17.45 0.02
CA GLU A 97 35.56 -17.79 0.99
C GLU A 97 35.22 -19.05 1.80
N ILE A 98 36.27 -19.80 2.15
CA ILE A 98 36.18 -21.11 2.80
C ILE A 98 36.89 -21.10 4.15
N TYR A 99 36.16 -21.54 5.16
CA TYR A 99 36.59 -21.58 6.55
C TYR A 99 36.66 -23.04 7.02
N CYS A 100 37.71 -23.37 7.78
CA CYS A 100 37.83 -24.66 8.47
C CYS A 100 38.40 -24.45 9.87
N CYS A 101 38.21 -25.41 10.77
CA CYS A 101 38.72 -25.32 12.13
C CYS A 101 39.51 -26.56 12.56
N ARG A 102 40.28 -26.41 13.63
CA ARG A 102 41.14 -27.45 14.22
C ARG A 102 41.15 -27.27 15.74
N TYR A 103 41.39 -28.35 16.50
CA TYR A 103 41.70 -28.26 17.93
C TYR A 103 42.91 -29.13 18.24
N ASP A 104 43.81 -28.70 19.14
CA ASP A 104 44.89 -29.55 19.69
C ASP A 104 45.60 -30.46 18.66
N HIS A 105 46.02 -29.89 17.53
CA HIS A 105 46.70 -30.59 16.42
C HIS A 105 45.89 -31.70 15.71
N SER A 106 44.56 -31.71 15.85
CA SER A 106 43.63 -32.59 15.13
C SER A 106 43.76 -32.50 13.61
N VAL A 107 43.12 -33.45 12.92
CA VAL A 107 42.75 -33.24 11.51
C VAL A 107 41.85 -31.99 11.40
N TYR A 108 41.93 -31.25 10.29
CA TYR A 108 41.07 -30.10 10.03
C TYR A 108 39.62 -30.53 9.81
N SER A 109 38.65 -29.67 10.17
CA SER A 109 37.26 -29.83 9.75
C SER A 109 37.13 -29.82 8.22
N PRO A 110 36.02 -30.35 7.68
CA PRO A 110 35.57 -29.97 6.34
C PRO A 110 35.54 -28.45 6.16
N TYR A 111 35.76 -27.99 4.93
CA TYR A 111 35.67 -26.57 4.58
C TYR A 111 34.21 -26.15 4.41
N THR A 112 33.78 -25.18 5.22
CA THR A 112 32.44 -24.58 5.18
C THR A 112 32.51 -23.21 4.50
N ARG A 113 31.57 -22.93 3.59
CA ARG A 113 31.36 -21.58 3.04
C ARG A 113 30.35 -20.83 3.90
N LEU A 114 30.50 -19.51 4.01
CA LEU A 114 29.54 -18.69 4.76
C LEU A 114 28.23 -18.55 3.99
N LEU A 115 27.11 -18.80 4.66
CA LEU A 115 25.78 -18.48 4.16
C LEU A 115 25.47 -17.03 4.52
N LEU A 116 25.47 -16.14 3.52
CA LEU A 116 25.09 -14.74 3.71
C LEU A 116 23.62 -14.65 4.14
N PRO A 117 23.24 -13.65 4.95
CA PRO A 117 21.84 -13.40 5.27
C PRO A 117 21.07 -13.05 3.98
N THR A 118 20.22 -13.98 3.54
CA THR A 118 19.39 -13.80 2.34
C THR A 118 18.34 -12.73 2.62
N ARG A 119 18.59 -11.47 2.22
CA ARG A 119 17.60 -10.39 2.24
C ARG A 119 16.42 -10.74 1.33
N THR A 120 15.42 -11.40 1.90
CA THR A 120 14.15 -11.72 1.27
C THR A 120 13.31 -10.45 1.14
N ASN A 121 13.63 -9.66 0.12
CA ASN A 121 13.04 -8.34 -0.14
C ASN A 121 11.57 -8.41 -0.61
N THR A 122 10.99 -9.60 -0.65
CA THR A 122 9.56 -9.87 -0.84
C THR A 122 8.77 -9.45 0.39
N PRO A 123 7.74 -8.58 0.26
CA PRO A 123 6.88 -8.20 1.38
C PRO A 123 6.15 -9.39 2.01
N PRO A 124 5.90 -9.38 3.34
CA PRO A 124 4.97 -10.30 3.99
C PRO A 124 3.56 -10.27 3.35
N ILE A 125 2.90 -11.43 3.37
CA ILE A 125 1.55 -11.66 2.81
C ILE A 125 0.58 -10.57 3.33
N PRO A 126 -0.20 -9.89 2.46
CA PRO A 126 -1.08 -8.80 2.87
C PRO A 126 -2.22 -9.27 3.80
N PRO A 127 -2.71 -8.41 4.70
CA PRO A 127 -3.88 -8.71 5.52
C PRO A 127 -5.18 -8.59 4.72
N HIS A 128 -6.25 -9.20 5.23
CA HIS A 128 -7.60 -8.98 4.78
C HIS A 128 -8.23 -7.80 5.53
N LEU A 129 -8.70 -6.77 4.81
CA LEU A 129 -9.41 -5.63 5.39
C LEU A 129 -10.92 -5.79 5.15
N SER A 130 -11.69 -5.72 6.23
CA SER A 130 -13.15 -5.63 6.20
C SER A 130 -13.64 -4.35 6.88
N VAL A 131 -14.87 -3.95 6.56
CA VAL A 131 -15.51 -2.72 7.05
C VAL A 131 -16.93 -3.02 7.54
N MET A 132 -17.40 -2.24 8.51
CA MET A 132 -18.78 -2.23 8.99
C MET A 132 -19.31 -0.79 8.94
N PRO A 133 -20.41 -0.51 8.20
CA PRO A 133 -21.23 -1.46 7.42
C PRO A 133 -20.50 -2.01 6.18
N PRO A 134 -20.78 -3.26 5.76
CA PRO A 134 -19.99 -3.98 4.75
C PRO A 134 -20.18 -3.50 3.31
N ASP A 135 -21.19 -2.68 3.04
CA ASP A 135 -21.38 -1.98 1.76
C ASP A 135 -20.55 -0.69 1.66
N GLY A 136 -19.91 -0.27 2.76
CA GLY A 136 -19.19 1.00 2.85
C GLY A 136 -20.08 2.23 2.71
N HIS A 137 -21.41 2.12 2.87
CA HIS A 137 -22.35 3.24 2.77
C HIS A 137 -22.72 3.78 4.14
N VAL A 138 -22.36 5.04 4.36
CA VAL A 138 -22.34 5.67 5.69
C VAL A 138 -22.94 7.06 5.59
N ARG A 139 -23.62 7.53 6.64
CA ARG A 139 -24.13 8.90 6.74
C ARG A 139 -23.19 9.77 7.59
N PRO A 140 -23.14 11.09 7.36
CA PRO A 140 -22.38 11.99 8.22
C PRO A 140 -22.74 11.83 9.71
N GLY A 141 -21.75 11.92 10.59
CA GLY A 141 -21.91 11.76 12.03
C GLY A 141 -21.95 10.32 12.54
N GLN A 142 -21.98 9.31 11.67
CA GLN A 142 -21.81 7.90 12.08
C GLN A 142 -20.34 7.55 12.31
N VAL A 143 -20.07 6.37 12.89
CA VAL A 143 -18.73 5.81 13.05
C VAL A 143 -18.61 4.56 12.18
N VAL A 144 -17.52 4.47 11.44
CA VAL A 144 -17.14 3.31 10.62
C VAL A 144 -16.16 2.45 11.42
N GLU A 145 -16.37 1.14 11.43
CA GLU A 145 -15.40 0.20 12.01
C GLU A 145 -14.70 -0.60 10.92
N PHE A 146 -13.38 -0.74 11.03
CA PHE A 146 -12.57 -1.56 10.15
C PHE A 146 -11.89 -2.67 10.96
N HIS A 147 -11.83 -3.88 10.40
CA HIS A 147 -11.09 -5.01 10.96
C HIS A 147 -10.02 -5.47 9.95
N CYS A 148 -8.76 -5.42 10.37
CA CYS A 148 -7.59 -5.77 9.57
C CYS A 148 -6.98 -7.10 10.03
N GLN A 149 -7.33 -8.19 9.36
CA GLN A 149 -6.98 -9.55 9.76
C GLN A 149 -5.68 -10.01 9.08
N ALA A 150 -4.63 -10.23 9.87
CA ALA A 150 -3.44 -10.95 9.43
C ALA A 150 -3.67 -12.48 9.44
N LEU A 151 -2.82 -13.25 8.76
CA LEU A 151 -2.87 -14.72 8.79
C LEU A 151 -2.56 -15.24 10.20
N PRO A 152 -3.22 -16.32 10.69
CA PRO A 152 -2.96 -16.88 12.03
C PRO A 152 -1.53 -17.37 12.29
N THR A 153 -0.73 -17.57 11.23
CA THR A 153 0.70 -17.92 11.30
C THR A 153 1.61 -16.71 11.56
N VAL A 154 1.03 -15.52 11.68
CA VAL A 154 1.73 -14.24 11.79
C VAL A 154 1.27 -13.52 13.05
N THR A 155 2.22 -12.99 13.84
CA THR A 155 1.95 -12.17 15.02
C THR A 155 2.45 -10.74 14.81
N PRO A 156 1.62 -9.83 14.28
CA PRO A 156 1.98 -8.42 14.13
C PRO A 156 2.28 -7.73 15.45
N VAL A 157 3.16 -6.73 15.39
CA VAL A 157 3.38 -5.79 16.51
C VAL A 157 2.50 -4.54 16.40
N ALA A 158 2.06 -4.20 15.19
CA ALA A 158 1.11 -3.12 14.94
C ALA A 158 0.36 -3.31 13.60
N PHE A 159 -0.73 -2.58 13.45
CA PHE A 159 -1.56 -2.44 12.26
C PHE A 159 -1.69 -0.95 11.92
N VAL A 160 -1.64 -0.61 10.63
CA VAL A 160 -1.80 0.74 10.10
C VAL A 160 -3.00 0.76 9.16
N LEU A 161 -3.98 1.61 9.44
CA LEU A 161 -5.07 1.96 8.51
C LEU A 161 -4.68 3.23 7.76
N GLN A 162 -4.71 3.17 6.44
CA GLN A 162 -4.42 4.31 5.55
C GLN A 162 -5.56 4.54 4.55
N LYS A 163 -5.70 5.78 4.11
CA LYS A 163 -6.78 6.27 3.24
C LYS A 163 -6.18 7.05 2.08
N GLN A 164 -6.61 6.72 0.87
CA GLN A 164 -6.38 7.50 -0.34
C GLN A 164 -7.71 8.17 -0.73
N GLN A 165 -7.69 9.43 -1.17
CA GLN A 165 -8.89 10.02 -1.79
C GLN A 165 -9.05 9.50 -3.23
N ARG A 166 -10.24 9.68 -3.84
CA ARG A 166 -10.45 9.25 -5.23
C ARG A 166 -9.92 10.23 -6.29
N GLU A 167 -9.59 11.45 -5.87
CA GLU A 167 -9.24 12.58 -6.75
C GLU A 167 -7.83 13.12 -6.45
N GLU A 168 -7.14 12.56 -5.46
CA GLU A 168 -5.83 12.98 -4.96
C GLU A 168 -4.99 11.73 -4.70
N GLU A 169 -3.73 11.72 -5.16
CA GLU A 169 -2.87 10.54 -5.11
C GLU A 169 -2.23 10.31 -3.72
N ASP A 170 -2.37 11.28 -2.81
CA ASP A 170 -1.88 11.25 -1.42
C ASP A 170 -2.49 10.10 -0.59
N ILE A 171 -1.66 9.50 0.28
CA ILE A 171 -2.03 8.36 1.13
C ILE A 171 -1.82 8.75 2.59
N GLN A 172 -2.92 9.01 3.27
CA GLN A 172 -2.95 9.54 4.63
C GLN A 172 -3.10 8.40 5.63
N ILE A 173 -2.24 8.36 6.66
CA ILE A 173 -2.38 7.44 7.78
C ILE A 173 -3.55 7.90 8.64
N VAL A 174 -4.60 7.08 8.71
CA VAL A 174 -5.82 7.35 9.50
C VAL A 174 -5.63 6.91 10.94
N SER A 175 -4.96 5.77 11.16
CA SER A 175 -4.73 5.23 12.49
C SER A 175 -3.56 4.25 12.50
N HIS A 176 -2.83 4.21 13.61
CA HIS A 176 -1.80 3.22 13.93
C HIS A 176 -2.14 2.61 15.30
N SER A 177 -2.15 1.29 15.41
CA SER A 177 -2.65 0.59 16.61
C SER A 177 -1.98 -0.78 16.77
N THR A 178 -1.86 -1.26 18.01
CA THR A 178 -1.51 -2.66 18.29
C THR A 178 -2.69 -3.62 18.07
N TYR A 179 -3.91 -3.09 17.98
CA TYR A 179 -5.15 -3.86 17.77
C TYR A 179 -5.57 -3.83 16.30
N PRO A 180 -6.12 -4.94 15.75
CA PRO A 180 -6.57 -5.01 14.36
C PRO A 180 -7.92 -4.31 14.09
N HIS A 181 -8.59 -3.79 15.11
CA HIS A 181 -9.83 -3.02 14.99
C HIS A 181 -9.55 -1.52 15.01
N PHE A 182 -10.12 -0.79 14.07
CA PHE A 182 -10.06 0.68 13.97
C PHE A 182 -11.47 1.26 13.94
N ARG A 183 -11.69 2.39 14.61
CA ARG A 183 -12.97 3.10 14.62
C ARG A 183 -12.76 4.52 14.13
N VAL A 184 -13.37 4.87 13.00
CA VAL A 184 -13.18 6.15 12.30
C VAL A 184 -14.50 6.92 12.33
N GLY A 185 -14.50 8.10 12.95
CA GLY A 185 -15.65 9.01 13.00
C GLY A 185 -15.69 9.86 14.29
N PRO A 186 -16.71 10.72 14.46
CA PRO A 186 -17.89 10.88 13.59
C PRO A 186 -17.53 11.36 12.18
N VAL A 187 -17.92 10.62 11.14
CA VAL A 187 -17.40 10.86 9.77
C VAL A 187 -18.05 12.07 9.10
N GLY A 188 -17.26 12.83 8.34
CA GLY A 188 -17.70 13.92 7.47
C GLY A 188 -17.52 13.59 5.98
N VAL A 189 -17.97 14.45 5.07
CA VAL A 189 -17.85 14.21 3.61
C VAL A 189 -16.40 13.98 3.18
N ALA A 190 -15.44 14.63 3.85
CA ALA A 190 -14.00 14.45 3.64
C ALA A 190 -13.48 13.03 3.94
N ASP A 191 -14.21 12.19 4.69
CA ASP A 191 -13.81 10.82 5.01
C ASP A 191 -14.19 9.80 3.94
N ARG A 192 -14.89 10.23 2.88
CA ARG A 192 -15.05 9.45 1.65
C ARG A 192 -13.66 9.12 1.09
N GLY A 193 -13.43 7.86 0.71
CA GLY A 193 -12.13 7.45 0.20
C GLY A 193 -11.98 5.96 -0.02
N ILE A 194 -10.76 5.56 -0.37
CA ILE A 194 -10.34 4.17 -0.51
C ILE A 194 -9.41 3.86 0.66
N TYR A 195 -9.81 2.91 1.49
CA TYR A 195 -9.07 2.50 2.68
C TYR A 195 -8.31 1.21 2.40
N THR A 196 -7.08 1.12 2.88
CA THR A 196 -6.27 -0.10 2.91
C THR A 196 -5.61 -0.23 4.29
N CYS A 197 -5.20 -1.44 4.65
CA CYS A 197 -4.45 -1.70 5.86
C CYS A 197 -3.19 -2.50 5.56
N PHE A 198 -2.11 -2.23 6.29
CA PHE A 198 -0.95 -3.12 6.37
C PHE A 198 -0.60 -3.38 7.83
N TYR A 199 0.10 -4.47 8.11
CA TYR A 199 0.60 -4.78 9.44
C TYR A 199 2.12 -4.71 9.48
N GLN A 200 2.67 -4.61 10.69
CA GLN A 200 4.10 -4.47 10.95
C GLN A 200 4.63 -5.67 11.73
N LEU A 201 5.82 -6.13 11.37
CA LEU A 201 6.55 -7.21 12.04
C LEU A 201 7.90 -6.71 12.53
N THR A 202 8.24 -7.02 13.78
CA THR A 202 9.62 -6.92 14.26
C THR A 202 10.41 -8.12 13.71
N LYS A 203 11.30 -7.86 12.76
CA LYS A 203 12.36 -8.78 12.34
C LYS A 203 13.68 -8.40 13.04
N PRO A 204 14.70 -9.28 13.04
CA PRO A 204 16.03 -8.89 13.50
C PRO A 204 16.59 -7.66 12.77
N GLU A 205 16.30 -7.53 11.48
CA GLU A 205 16.66 -6.39 10.62
C GLU A 205 15.93 -5.07 10.94
N GLY A 206 14.97 -5.07 11.88
CA GLY A 206 14.11 -3.94 12.20
C GLY A 206 12.63 -4.20 11.89
N VAL A 207 11.84 -3.13 11.80
CA VAL A 207 10.39 -3.24 11.49
C VAL A 207 10.18 -3.40 9.98
N GLN A 208 9.47 -4.45 9.57
CA GLN A 208 9.03 -4.65 8.19
C GLN A 208 7.51 -4.56 8.08
N ASN A 209 7.02 -3.77 7.11
CA ASN A 209 5.60 -3.68 6.77
C ASN A 209 5.21 -4.84 5.82
N SER A 210 3.98 -5.34 5.95
CA SER A 210 3.35 -6.21 4.95
C SER A 210 3.08 -5.46 3.64
N ALA A 211 2.72 -6.19 2.58
CA ALA A 211 1.97 -5.57 1.49
C ALA A 211 0.62 -5.00 2.03
N PRO A 212 0.06 -3.93 1.43
CA PRO A 212 -1.28 -3.45 1.76
C PRO A 212 -2.37 -4.47 1.41
N SER A 213 -3.48 -4.40 2.14
CA SER A 213 -4.70 -5.17 1.89
C SER A 213 -5.32 -4.88 0.53
N SER A 214 -6.29 -5.71 0.14
CA SER A 214 -7.30 -5.30 -0.85
C SER A 214 -7.96 -3.96 -0.42
N PRO A 215 -8.21 -3.04 -1.36
CA PRO A 215 -8.82 -1.75 -1.08
C PRO A 215 -10.32 -1.85 -0.80
N VAL A 216 -10.79 -1.04 0.15
CA VAL A 216 -12.21 -0.94 0.54
C VAL A 216 -12.67 0.50 0.31
N SER A 217 -13.72 0.71 -0.49
CA SER A 217 -14.31 2.04 -0.68
C SER A 217 -15.30 2.36 0.43
N VAL A 218 -15.08 3.47 1.16
CA VAL A 218 -16.11 4.08 2.00
C VAL A 218 -16.70 5.26 1.25
N ASN A 219 -18.01 5.21 1.00
CA ASN A 219 -18.77 6.28 0.36
C ASN A 219 -19.81 6.85 1.30
N ILE A 220 -19.53 8.06 1.78
CA ILE A 220 -20.45 8.80 2.63
C ILE A 220 -21.53 9.44 1.74
N ARG A 221 -22.79 9.13 2.02
CA ARG A 221 -23.97 9.74 1.38
C ARG A 221 -24.65 10.65 2.38
N VAL A 222 -24.82 11.92 2.02
CA VAL A 222 -25.89 12.73 2.62
C VAL A 222 -27.22 12.18 2.10
N VAL A 223 -28.21 12.04 2.98
CA VAL A 223 -29.59 11.71 2.62
C VAL A 223 -30.48 12.69 3.37
N LEU A 224 -31.09 13.62 2.63
CA LEU A 224 -31.99 14.61 3.20
C LEU A 224 -33.39 14.00 3.37
N PRO A 225 -34.11 14.24 4.48
CA PRO A 225 -35.48 13.77 4.65
C PRO A 225 -36.39 14.23 3.51
N ALA A 226 -37.25 13.35 2.99
CA ALA A 226 -38.17 13.69 1.91
C ALA A 226 -39.16 14.81 2.32
N PRO A 227 -39.49 15.76 1.42
CA PRO A 227 -40.41 16.85 1.70
C PRO A 227 -41.89 16.44 1.59
N HIS A 228 -42.73 17.18 2.29
CA HIS A 228 -44.19 17.08 2.19
C HIS A 228 -44.74 18.21 1.32
N LEU A 229 -45.56 17.88 0.32
CA LEU A 229 -46.27 18.85 -0.51
C LEU A 229 -47.76 18.86 -0.14
N SER A 230 -48.30 20.04 0.14
CA SER A 230 -49.68 20.24 0.58
C SER A 230 -50.32 21.43 -0.13
N GLN A 231 -51.65 21.42 -0.27
CA GLN A 231 -52.39 22.59 -0.71
C GLN A 231 -52.75 23.47 0.50
N GLY A 232 -52.46 24.76 0.41
CA GLY A 232 -52.82 25.78 1.39
C GLY A 232 -54.04 26.59 0.96
N ALA A 233 -54.25 27.73 1.63
CA ALA A 233 -55.28 28.69 1.26
C ALA A 233 -55.09 29.20 -0.18
N GLU A 234 -56.20 29.61 -0.81
CA GLU A 234 -56.23 30.20 -2.16
C GLU A 234 -55.53 29.35 -3.24
N GLY A 235 -55.59 28.02 -3.09
CA GLY A 235 -55.01 27.05 -4.02
C GLY A 235 -53.48 26.98 -4.00
N THR A 236 -52.80 27.76 -3.18
CA THR A 236 -51.33 27.81 -3.10
C THR A 236 -50.75 26.44 -2.75
N LEU A 237 -49.62 26.07 -3.35
CA LEU A 237 -48.90 24.85 -3.00
C LEU A 237 -47.79 25.16 -1.99
N VAL A 238 -47.81 24.46 -0.86
CA VAL A 238 -46.86 24.60 0.24
C VAL A 238 -45.99 23.35 0.30
N CYS A 239 -44.73 23.49 -0.08
CA CYS A 239 -43.71 22.46 0.11
C CYS A 239 -43.02 22.67 1.45
N THR A 240 -42.87 21.62 2.26
CA THR A 240 -42.26 21.63 3.59
C THR A 240 -41.13 20.62 3.63
N GLY A 241 -39.90 21.09 3.88
CA GLY A 241 -38.69 20.28 4.01
C GLY A 241 -38.38 19.97 5.48
N SER A 242 -37.18 19.44 5.75
CA SER A 242 -36.75 19.17 7.12
C SER A 242 -36.55 20.47 7.93
N PRO A 243 -37.09 20.57 9.16
CA PRO A 243 -36.78 21.66 10.09
C PRO A 243 -35.29 21.84 10.40
N SER A 244 -34.45 20.83 10.16
CA SER A 244 -32.99 20.91 10.28
C SER A 244 -32.33 21.83 9.26
N TYR A 245 -33.02 22.20 8.18
CA TYR A 245 -32.48 22.99 7.08
C TYR A 245 -33.40 24.18 6.70
N PRO A 246 -33.57 25.18 7.59
CA PRO A 246 -34.27 26.41 7.22
C PRO A 246 -33.45 27.20 6.19
N GLY A 247 -34.12 28.03 5.38
CA GLY A 247 -33.46 28.77 4.30
C GLY A 247 -33.11 27.95 3.05
N ALA A 248 -33.52 26.67 2.99
CA ALA A 248 -33.28 25.80 1.84
C ALA A 248 -33.89 26.35 0.53
N HIS A 249 -33.36 25.90 -0.61
CA HIS A 249 -33.98 26.12 -1.91
C HIS A 249 -35.07 25.07 -2.14
N PHE A 250 -36.25 25.50 -2.57
CA PHE A 250 -37.40 24.64 -2.87
C PHE A 250 -37.74 24.72 -4.35
N SER A 251 -37.97 23.57 -4.96
CA SER A 251 -38.32 23.44 -6.39
C SER A 251 -39.64 22.69 -6.55
N LEU A 252 -40.54 23.22 -7.37
CA LEU A 252 -41.82 22.60 -7.73
C LEU A 252 -41.71 21.98 -9.13
N PHE A 253 -42.16 20.75 -9.30
CA PHE A 253 -42.13 19.98 -10.54
C PHE A 253 -43.54 19.52 -10.92
N GLN A 254 -43.83 19.46 -12.21
CA GLN A 254 -44.94 18.65 -12.73
C GLN A 254 -44.50 17.18 -12.78
N GLN A 255 -45.36 16.25 -12.39
CA GLN A 255 -45.01 14.82 -12.35
C GLN A 255 -44.67 14.33 -13.77
N GLY A 256 -43.45 13.84 -13.96
CA GLY A 256 -42.90 13.44 -15.27
C GLY A 256 -42.00 14.49 -15.94
N SER A 257 -41.99 15.74 -15.47
CA SER A 257 -40.99 16.74 -15.89
C SER A 257 -39.66 16.51 -15.19
N SER A 258 -38.55 16.67 -15.92
CA SER A 258 -37.20 16.74 -15.37
C SER A 258 -36.78 18.17 -14.97
N SER A 259 -37.47 19.19 -15.48
CA SER A 259 -37.25 20.60 -15.12
C SER A 259 -38.28 21.09 -14.08
N PRO A 260 -37.87 21.94 -13.12
CA PRO A 260 -38.80 22.58 -12.21
C PRO A 260 -39.58 23.69 -12.92
N LEU A 261 -40.85 23.83 -12.55
CA LEU A 261 -41.73 24.93 -12.97
C LEU A 261 -41.33 26.25 -12.31
N ALA A 262 -40.89 26.15 -11.04
CA ALA A 262 -40.43 27.26 -10.24
C ALA A 262 -39.48 26.78 -9.14
N THR A 263 -38.43 27.56 -8.88
CA THR A 263 -37.53 27.39 -7.75
C THR A 263 -37.50 28.67 -6.93
N LYS A 264 -37.53 28.56 -5.60
CA LYS A 264 -37.52 29.69 -4.65
C LYS A 264 -36.72 29.35 -3.40
N THR A 265 -35.96 30.30 -2.86
CA THR A 265 -35.29 30.16 -1.56
C THR A 265 -36.25 30.51 -0.43
N ALA A 266 -36.30 29.69 0.62
CA ALA A 266 -37.01 30.04 1.85
C ALA A 266 -36.23 31.10 2.67
N HIS A 267 -36.87 31.78 3.62
CA HIS A 267 -36.15 32.63 4.56
C HIS A 267 -35.35 31.79 5.58
N MET A 268 -34.28 32.35 6.14
CA MET A 268 -33.33 31.68 7.07
C MET A 268 -33.94 31.04 8.33
N ILE A 269 -35.21 31.29 8.64
CA ILE A 269 -35.96 30.70 9.77
C ILE A 269 -37.13 29.81 9.33
N GLN A 270 -37.32 29.62 8.01
CA GLN A 270 -38.43 28.87 7.43
C GLN A 270 -37.90 27.62 6.71
N HIS A 271 -38.50 26.47 7.01
CA HIS A 271 -38.26 25.18 6.35
C HIS A 271 -39.39 24.82 5.38
N SER A 272 -40.14 25.82 4.90
CA SER A 272 -41.28 25.65 4.00
C SER A 272 -41.39 26.80 3.01
N MET A 273 -41.82 26.53 1.77
CA MET A 273 -41.97 27.51 0.71
C MET A 273 -43.34 27.44 0.05
N ARG A 274 -43.88 28.61 -0.31
CA ARG A 274 -45.19 28.77 -0.98
C ARG A 274 -45.02 29.09 -2.47
N PHE A 275 -45.64 28.26 -3.29
CA PHE A 275 -45.82 28.45 -4.73
C PHE A 275 -47.25 28.93 -4.97
N ALA A 276 -47.41 30.01 -5.72
CA ALA A 276 -48.72 30.55 -6.05
C ALA A 276 -49.35 29.71 -7.16
N ALA A 277 -50.68 29.58 -7.14
CA ALA A 277 -51.45 29.02 -8.24
C ALA A 277 -51.57 30.04 -9.40
N SER A 278 -50.42 30.44 -9.95
CA SER A 278 -50.35 31.19 -11.22
C SER A 278 -50.48 30.22 -12.39
N GLY A 279 -50.92 30.70 -13.56
CA GLY A 279 -51.31 29.91 -14.75
C GLY A 279 -50.23 29.08 -15.45
N GLN A 280 -49.14 28.71 -14.76
CA GLN A 280 -48.24 27.62 -15.12
C GLN A 280 -48.65 26.29 -14.46
N LEU A 281 -49.56 26.32 -13.49
CA LEU A 281 -50.16 25.11 -12.92
C LEU A 281 -51.44 24.78 -13.70
N GLU A 282 -51.46 23.59 -14.29
CA GLU A 282 -52.55 23.07 -15.10
C GLU A 282 -53.65 22.48 -14.22
N ASP A 283 -54.88 22.66 -14.66
CA ASP A 283 -56.08 22.13 -14.02
C ASP A 283 -56.08 20.59 -14.07
N GLY A 284 -56.37 19.93 -12.94
CA GLY A 284 -56.19 18.47 -12.80
C GLY A 284 -54.72 17.98 -12.72
N GLY A 285 -53.75 18.88 -12.86
CA GLY A 285 -52.33 18.56 -12.93
C GLY A 285 -51.77 17.88 -11.67
N ARG A 286 -50.73 17.07 -11.86
CA ARG A 286 -50.03 16.34 -10.79
C ARG A 286 -48.68 16.99 -10.49
N TYR A 287 -48.44 17.36 -9.23
CA TYR A 287 -47.28 18.15 -8.82
C TYR A 287 -46.51 17.48 -7.68
N GLN A 288 -45.18 17.62 -7.72
CA GLN A 288 -44.24 17.15 -6.70
C GLN A 288 -43.30 18.31 -6.32
N CYS A 289 -42.69 18.26 -5.14
CA CYS A 289 -41.65 19.21 -4.78
C CYS A 289 -40.38 18.53 -4.27
N GLN A 290 -39.28 19.26 -4.35
CA GLN A 290 -37.95 18.90 -3.84
C GLN A 290 -37.41 20.08 -3.05
N TYR A 291 -36.45 19.84 -2.15
CA TYR A 291 -35.58 20.89 -1.65
C TYR A 291 -34.11 20.52 -1.76
N SER A 292 -33.25 21.53 -1.83
CA SER A 292 -31.80 21.38 -1.85
C SER A 292 -31.12 22.37 -0.92
N VAL A 293 -29.96 21.96 -0.43
CA VAL A 293 -29.17 22.65 0.59
C VAL A 293 -27.69 22.61 0.21
N LEU A 294 -26.99 23.70 0.49
CA LEU A 294 -25.54 23.77 0.32
C LEU A 294 -24.88 23.20 1.58
N LEU A 295 -24.19 22.06 1.45
CA LEU A 295 -23.50 21.38 2.55
C LEU A 295 -22.00 21.31 2.21
N GLY A 296 -21.22 22.16 2.89
CA GLY A 296 -19.87 22.49 2.43
C GLY A 296 -19.97 23.20 1.08
N ASN A 297 -19.32 22.63 0.06
CA ASN A 297 -19.29 23.19 -1.30
C ASN A 297 -20.32 22.54 -2.25
N ASN A 298 -21.08 21.54 -1.80
CA ASN A 298 -21.95 20.71 -2.65
C ASN A 298 -23.43 20.96 -2.39
N TRP A 299 -24.23 21.00 -3.46
CA TRP A 299 -25.70 21.06 -3.39
C TRP A 299 -26.30 19.66 -3.27
N GLU A 300 -26.65 19.28 -2.05
CA GLU A 300 -27.37 18.03 -1.77
C GLU A 300 -28.88 18.26 -1.97
N HIS A 301 -29.56 17.26 -2.52
CA HIS A 301 -30.97 17.33 -2.92
C HIS A 301 -31.79 16.25 -2.22
N SER A 302 -33.03 16.58 -1.84
CA SER A 302 -33.97 15.62 -1.26
C SER A 302 -34.52 14.67 -2.33
N ASP A 303 -35.16 13.58 -1.90
CA ASP A 303 -36.12 12.89 -2.76
C ASP A 303 -37.27 13.85 -3.15
N LEU A 304 -38.01 13.51 -4.20
CA LEU A 304 -39.26 14.18 -4.56
C LEU A 304 -40.38 13.80 -3.57
N SER A 305 -41.25 14.77 -3.25
CA SER A 305 -42.44 14.52 -2.45
C SER A 305 -43.38 13.49 -3.11
N SER A 306 -44.28 12.93 -2.31
CA SER A 306 -45.52 12.33 -2.83
C SER A 306 -46.24 13.35 -3.74
N PRO A 307 -46.79 12.94 -4.90
CA PRO A 307 -47.50 13.83 -5.79
C PRO A 307 -48.88 14.22 -5.26
N ILE A 308 -49.21 15.51 -5.33
CA ILE A 308 -50.57 16.03 -5.13
C ILE A 308 -51.23 16.23 -6.50
N GLN A 309 -52.55 16.01 -6.58
CA GLN A 309 -53.35 16.39 -7.75
C GLN A 309 -54.11 17.68 -7.43
N LEU A 310 -54.14 18.63 -8.36
CA LEU A 310 -55.05 19.77 -8.23
C LEU A 310 -56.48 19.36 -8.59
N PRO A 311 -57.51 19.87 -7.89
CA PRO A 311 -58.90 19.64 -8.28
C PRO A 311 -59.22 20.40 -9.58
N CYS A 312 -59.86 19.75 -10.55
CA CYS A 312 -60.32 20.42 -11.77
C CYS A 312 -61.38 21.48 -11.48
N VAL A 313 -61.19 22.70 -11.95
CA VAL A 313 -62.19 23.77 -11.94
C VAL A 313 -63.29 23.43 -12.97
N THR A 314 -64.51 23.24 -12.49
CA THR A 314 -65.66 22.85 -13.31
C THR A 314 -65.96 23.91 -14.38
N GLY A 315 -65.57 23.64 -15.62
CA GLY A 315 -65.66 24.58 -16.75
C GLY A 315 -64.36 24.78 -17.52
N SER A 316 -63.22 24.23 -17.07
CA SER A 316 -61.98 24.25 -17.86
C SER A 316 -62.07 23.31 -19.07
N LEU A 317 -61.52 23.75 -20.21
CA LEU A 317 -61.50 22.93 -21.43
C LEU A 317 -60.57 21.70 -21.27
N SER A 318 -59.53 21.83 -20.43
CA SER A 318 -58.48 20.82 -20.24
C SER A 318 -58.94 19.55 -19.50
N CYS A 319 -59.88 19.67 -18.55
CA CYS A 319 -60.40 18.51 -17.80
C CYS A 319 -61.60 17.80 -18.47
N SER A 320 -61.98 18.19 -19.70
CA SER A 320 -63.11 17.61 -20.42
C SER A 320 -62.74 16.27 -21.09
N THR A 321 -62.54 15.21 -20.30
CA THR A 321 -62.38 13.85 -20.84
C THR A 321 -63.64 13.41 -21.58
N ILE A 322 -63.44 13.10 -22.86
CA ILE A 322 -64.40 12.52 -23.81
C ILE A 322 -65.27 11.47 -23.12
N SER A 323 -66.59 11.68 -23.15
CA SER A 323 -67.55 10.64 -22.73
C SER A 323 -67.37 9.41 -23.60
N ALA A 324 -67.41 8.23 -22.99
CA ALA A 324 -67.43 6.98 -23.74
C ALA A 324 -68.67 6.95 -24.65
N ASP A 325 -68.44 6.68 -25.94
CA ASP A 325 -69.48 6.23 -26.87
C ASP A 325 -68.92 5.09 -27.75
N ASN A 326 -69.80 4.22 -28.22
CA ASN A 326 -69.45 2.88 -28.66
C ASN A 326 -69.45 2.78 -30.19
N HIS A 327 -68.25 2.72 -30.80
CA HIS A 327 -68.12 2.31 -32.19
C HIS A 327 -66.88 1.44 -32.46
N PRO A 328 -67.00 0.41 -33.33
CA PRO A 328 -65.91 -0.51 -33.63
C PRO A 328 -64.83 0.14 -34.52
N PRO A 329 -63.59 -0.39 -34.51
CA PRO A 329 -62.48 0.21 -35.24
C PRO A 329 -62.58 -0.02 -36.75
N HIS A 330 -63.02 1.01 -37.49
CA HIS A 330 -62.82 1.05 -38.93
C HIS A 330 -61.36 1.41 -39.26
N THR A 331 -60.76 0.59 -40.13
CA THR A 331 -59.36 0.71 -40.56
C THR A 331 -59.12 1.98 -41.39
N GLY A 332 -58.62 3.03 -40.74
CA GLY A 332 -58.20 4.29 -41.39
C GLY A 332 -56.71 4.29 -41.75
N LEU A 333 -56.39 4.11 -43.04
CA LEU A 333 -55.02 4.07 -43.57
C LEU A 333 -54.50 5.49 -43.91
N MET A 334 -53.92 6.21 -42.94
CA MET A 334 -53.01 7.37 -43.10
C MET A 334 -52.12 7.48 -41.85
N ASP A 335 -50.83 7.85 -41.87
CA ASP A 335 -49.93 8.24 -42.97
C ASP A 335 -48.56 7.55 -42.82
N LEU A 336 -48.13 6.81 -43.84
CA LEU A 336 -46.82 6.14 -43.84
C LEU A 336 -45.61 6.97 -44.35
N PRO A 337 -45.72 7.99 -45.25
CA PRO A 337 -44.54 8.57 -45.88
C PRO A 337 -43.72 9.52 -44.98
N LEU A 338 -44.36 10.17 -43.99
CA LEU A 338 -43.72 11.24 -43.22
C LEU A 338 -42.67 10.72 -42.21
N VAL A 339 -42.88 9.51 -41.67
CA VAL A 339 -42.00 8.91 -40.65
C VAL A 339 -40.66 8.47 -41.23
N PHE A 340 -40.65 7.88 -42.44
CA PHE A 340 -39.41 7.42 -43.09
C PHE A 340 -38.45 8.57 -43.43
N GLY A 341 -38.97 9.75 -43.80
CA GLY A 341 -38.14 10.94 -44.01
C GLY A 341 -37.43 11.41 -42.74
N SER A 342 -38.12 11.38 -41.59
CA SER A 342 -37.54 11.77 -40.30
C SER A 342 -36.40 10.84 -39.87
N ILE A 343 -36.62 9.52 -39.94
CA ILE A 343 -35.60 8.52 -39.55
C ILE A 343 -34.33 8.65 -40.40
N ALA A 344 -34.46 8.89 -41.71
CA ALA A 344 -33.31 9.06 -42.61
C ALA A 344 -32.42 10.26 -42.21
N THR A 345 -33.01 11.40 -41.83
CA THR A 345 -32.22 12.57 -41.40
C THR A 345 -31.48 12.32 -40.08
N VAL A 346 -32.12 11.69 -39.09
CA VAL A 346 -31.48 11.34 -37.80
C VAL A 346 -30.31 10.38 -38.01
N LEU A 347 -30.47 9.36 -38.86
CA LEU A 347 -29.39 8.42 -39.19
C LEU A 347 -28.21 9.13 -39.89
N LEU A 348 -28.47 10.06 -40.81
CA LEU A 348 -27.41 10.84 -41.46
C LEU A 348 -26.64 11.72 -40.47
N PHE A 349 -27.34 12.41 -39.55
CA PHE A 349 -26.68 13.18 -38.48
C PHE A 349 -25.81 12.29 -37.57
N LEU A 350 -26.33 11.14 -37.15
CA LEU A 350 -25.56 10.17 -36.33
C LEU A 350 -24.30 9.69 -37.05
N MET A 351 -24.38 9.38 -38.36
CA MET A 351 -23.21 9.00 -39.15
C MET A 351 -22.17 10.14 -39.23
N VAL A 352 -22.60 11.39 -39.41
CA VAL A 352 -21.68 12.55 -39.38
C VAL A 352 -20.99 12.68 -38.01
N PHE A 353 -21.73 12.55 -36.90
CA PHE A 353 -21.12 12.57 -35.56
C PHE A 353 -20.12 11.41 -35.34
N ILE A 354 -20.41 10.21 -35.85
CA ILE A 354 -19.49 9.07 -35.80
C ILE A 354 -18.21 9.37 -36.60
N PHE A 355 -18.31 9.92 -37.81
CA PHE A 355 -17.14 10.30 -38.60
C PHE A 355 -16.31 11.40 -37.94
N LEU A 356 -16.95 12.42 -37.34
CA LEU A 356 -16.27 13.46 -36.58
C LEU A 356 -15.56 12.89 -35.35
N TRP A 357 -16.19 11.99 -34.59
CA TRP A 357 -15.57 11.34 -33.43
C TRP A 357 -14.37 10.47 -33.85
N VAL A 358 -14.50 9.67 -34.91
CA VAL A 358 -13.39 8.86 -35.46
C VAL A 358 -12.25 9.77 -35.97
N GLY A 359 -12.58 10.90 -36.60
CA GLY A 359 -11.62 11.92 -37.01
C GLY A 359 -10.84 12.51 -35.82
N ILE A 360 -11.55 12.96 -34.79
CA ILE A 360 -10.97 13.52 -33.55
C ILE A 360 -10.10 12.46 -32.83
N ARG A 361 -10.56 11.20 -32.73
CA ARG A 361 -9.79 10.11 -32.13
C ARG A 361 -8.51 9.79 -32.93
N LYS A 362 -8.57 9.76 -34.27
CA LYS A 362 -7.38 9.56 -35.12
C LYS A 362 -6.41 10.75 -35.02
N TYR A 363 -6.93 11.98 -35.02
CA TYR A 363 -6.13 13.19 -34.85
C TYR A 363 -5.42 13.21 -33.49
N ALA A 364 -6.16 12.98 -32.40
CA ALA A 364 -5.61 12.92 -31.05
C ALA A 364 -4.55 11.82 -30.89
N LYS A 365 -4.77 10.64 -31.50
CA LYS A 365 -3.77 9.56 -31.50
C LYS A 365 -2.50 9.97 -32.25
N SER A 366 -2.63 10.53 -33.46
CA SER A 366 -1.47 11.00 -34.24
C SER A 366 -0.74 12.16 -33.57
N ALA A 367 -1.45 13.05 -32.87
CA ALA A 367 -0.86 14.11 -32.08
C ALA A 367 -0.09 13.57 -30.86
N ALA A 368 -0.62 12.56 -30.16
CA ALA A 368 0.05 11.90 -29.05
C ALA A 368 1.30 11.11 -29.50
N GLU A 369 1.23 10.41 -30.64
CA GLU A 369 2.37 9.73 -31.26
C GLU A 369 3.48 10.74 -31.63
N LYS A 370 3.13 11.85 -32.30
CA LYS A 370 4.07 12.94 -32.63
C LYS A 370 4.64 13.64 -31.39
N ARG A 371 3.89 13.71 -30.28
CA ARG A 371 4.36 14.29 -29.01
C ARG A 371 5.43 13.40 -28.37
N ARG A 372 5.15 12.10 -28.24
CA ARG A 372 6.12 11.11 -27.72
C ARG A 372 7.42 11.09 -28.51
N GLN A 373 7.34 11.24 -29.83
CA GLN A 373 8.52 11.27 -30.69
C GLN A 373 9.41 12.50 -30.41
N ARG A 374 8.82 13.70 -30.20
CA ARG A 374 9.57 14.90 -29.76
C ARG A 374 10.22 14.73 -28.39
N GLU A 375 9.50 14.10 -27.46
CA GLU A 375 10.00 13.82 -26.10
C GLU A 375 11.19 12.84 -26.15
N GLN A 376 11.17 11.85 -27.06
CA GLN A 376 12.31 10.99 -27.35
C GLN A 376 13.47 11.73 -28.04
N ASP A 377 13.21 12.57 -29.06
CA ASP A 377 14.23 13.36 -29.74
C ASP A 377 14.95 14.34 -28.78
N GLN A 378 14.22 14.89 -27.79
CA GLN A 378 14.79 15.72 -26.73
C GLN A 378 15.66 14.89 -25.77
N PHE A 379 15.20 13.71 -25.36
CA PHE A 379 15.98 12.79 -24.52
C PHE A 379 17.31 12.38 -25.19
N TRP A 380 17.28 11.95 -26.46
CA TRP A 380 18.49 11.56 -27.19
C TRP A 380 19.49 12.71 -27.36
N LYS A 381 19.01 13.94 -27.60
CA LYS A 381 19.88 15.13 -27.63
C LYS A 381 20.55 15.41 -26.28
N GLN A 382 19.85 15.20 -25.17
CA GLN A 382 20.39 15.41 -23.83
C GLN A 382 21.34 14.28 -23.38
N VAL A 383 21.19 13.07 -23.92
CA VAL A 383 22.18 11.99 -23.74
C VAL A 383 23.47 12.34 -24.49
N HIS A 384 23.38 12.62 -25.80
CA HIS A 384 24.57 12.90 -26.62
C HIS A 384 25.33 14.18 -26.21
N SER A 385 24.67 15.19 -25.63
CA SER A 385 25.37 16.34 -25.06
C SER A 385 26.21 16.00 -23.82
N ARG A 386 25.94 14.86 -23.17
CA ARG A 386 26.66 14.38 -21.99
C ARG A 386 27.88 13.52 -22.34
N ASP A 387 27.83 12.79 -23.45
CA ASP A 387 28.95 11.93 -23.89
C ASP A 387 30.19 12.77 -24.26
N HIS A 388 30.00 13.95 -24.86
CA HIS A 388 31.07 14.90 -25.18
C HIS A 388 31.81 15.50 -23.97
N ILE A 389 31.37 15.24 -22.73
CA ILE A 389 32.01 15.74 -21.50
C ILE A 389 33.05 14.75 -20.94
N ILE A 390 33.03 13.49 -21.37
CA ILE A 390 33.82 12.41 -20.75
C ILE A 390 35.22 12.23 -21.40
N ASP A 391 35.40 12.69 -22.63
CA ASP A 391 36.56 12.33 -23.47
C ASP A 391 37.84 13.18 -23.23
N LEU A 392 37.87 13.98 -22.14
CA LEU A 392 38.95 14.94 -21.84
C LEU A 392 39.89 14.55 -20.67
N THR A 393 39.68 13.39 -20.02
CA THR A 393 40.47 12.97 -18.84
C THR A 393 41.31 11.69 -19.03
N LEU A 394 41.57 11.26 -20.27
CA LEU A 394 42.54 10.19 -20.57
C LEU A 394 43.93 10.76 -20.90
N GLN A 395 44.52 11.49 -19.94
CA GLN A 395 45.90 11.96 -20.07
C GLN A 395 46.88 10.77 -19.95
N ARG A 396 47.40 10.35 -21.10
CA ARG A 396 48.39 9.27 -21.27
C ARG A 396 49.59 9.45 -20.32
N VAL A 397 49.71 8.57 -19.32
CA VAL A 397 50.93 8.42 -18.53
C VAL A 397 52.06 7.95 -19.46
N SER A 398 53.06 8.80 -19.65
CA SER A 398 54.28 8.49 -20.41
C SER A 398 55.42 8.23 -19.43
N THR A 399 55.96 7.02 -19.43
CA THR A 399 57.17 6.68 -18.67
C THR A 399 58.41 7.27 -19.35
N GLY A 400 59.12 8.17 -18.68
CA GLY A 400 60.39 8.71 -19.15
C GLY A 400 61.22 9.27 -17.99
N SER A 401 62.46 8.78 -17.84
CA SER A 401 63.49 9.36 -16.96
C SER A 401 63.97 10.70 -17.53
N LYS A 402 64.47 11.65 -16.75
CA LYS A 402 65.88 11.67 -16.30
C LYS A 402 66.20 12.91 -15.42
N GLU A 403 67.12 12.72 -14.46
CA GLU A 403 68.00 13.65 -13.70
C GLU A 403 67.67 15.17 -13.55
N ASP A 404 67.57 15.58 -12.28
CA ASP A 404 68.33 16.64 -11.58
C ASP A 404 68.08 18.18 -11.69
N GLU A 405 68.47 18.83 -10.57
CA GLU A 405 68.95 20.21 -10.37
C GLU A 405 68.00 21.40 -10.05
N ALA A 406 67.54 21.42 -8.78
CA ALA A 406 67.70 22.51 -7.79
C ALA A 406 66.96 23.88 -7.85
N ALA A 407 66.80 24.46 -6.64
CA ALA A 407 66.44 25.86 -6.28
C ALA A 407 65.00 26.37 -6.57
N ALA A 408 64.34 27.16 -5.70
CA ALA A 408 64.60 27.51 -4.29
C ALA A 408 63.35 28.14 -3.59
N GLU A 409 63.41 28.15 -2.24
CA GLU A 409 62.83 29.11 -1.27
C GLU A 409 61.30 29.30 -1.00
N SER A 410 61.07 29.55 0.30
CA SER A 410 59.97 30.29 0.96
C SER A 410 58.70 29.54 1.41
N GLU A 411 58.07 30.10 2.46
CA GLU A 411 57.20 29.42 3.45
C GLU A 411 55.80 30.07 3.58
N PRO A 412 54.88 29.59 4.44
CA PRO A 412 53.43 29.70 4.19
C PRO A 412 52.74 30.93 4.76
N ILE A 413 51.54 31.22 4.22
CA ILE A 413 50.55 32.12 4.81
C ILE A 413 49.18 31.41 4.86
N TYR A 414 48.56 31.39 6.04
CA TYR A 414 47.15 31.05 6.24
C TYR A 414 46.27 32.18 5.72
N ASP A 415 45.05 31.88 5.27
CA ASP A 415 43.89 32.63 5.78
C ASP A 415 42.54 31.95 5.55
N CYS A 416 41.62 32.23 6.47
CA CYS A 416 40.18 32.11 6.28
C CYS A 416 39.58 33.50 6.49
N PRO A 417 38.45 33.81 5.84
CA PRO A 417 37.52 34.74 6.48
C PRO A 417 36.11 34.15 6.64
N LEU A 418 35.51 34.50 7.78
CA LEU A 418 34.11 34.29 8.08
C LEU A 418 33.26 35.43 7.48
N SER A 419 32.00 35.13 7.18
CA SER A 419 30.82 35.99 7.35
C SER A 419 30.82 37.44 6.83
N THR A 420 29.82 37.79 6.01
CA THR A 420 29.20 39.13 6.02
C THR A 420 27.70 39.00 5.75
N PHE A 421 26.90 39.79 6.45
CA PHE A 421 25.43 39.73 6.46
C PHE A 421 24.88 41.15 6.32
N THR A 422 24.10 41.44 5.27
CA THR A 422 23.05 42.49 5.25
C THR A 422 22.26 42.49 3.93
N HIS A 423 20.93 42.63 4.02
CA HIS A 423 20.11 43.20 2.94
C HIS A 423 20.11 44.74 3.04
N PRO A 424 19.71 45.45 1.96
CA PRO A 424 18.49 46.27 2.09
C PRO A 424 17.54 46.15 0.87
N PRO A 425 16.27 46.61 0.98
CA PRO A 425 15.28 46.57 -0.09
C PRO A 425 15.12 47.89 -0.88
N ALA A 426 14.55 47.79 -2.07
CA ALA A 426 13.85 48.84 -2.83
C ALA A 426 12.59 48.18 -3.42
N TYR A 427 11.38 48.65 -3.10
CA TYR A 427 10.64 49.78 -3.72
C TYR A 427 10.05 49.43 -5.10
#